data_AF-A0A7C7SGT8-F1
#
_entry.id   AF-A0A7C7SGT8-F1
#
_cell.length_a   1.000
_cell.length_b   1.000
_cell.length_c   1.000
_cell.angle_alpha   90.00
_cell.angle_beta   90.00
_cell.angle_gamma   90.00
#
_symmetry.space_group_name_H-M   'P 1'
#
loop_
_entity.id
_entity.type
_entity.pdbx_description
1 polymer ?
#
loop_
_entity_poly.entity_id
_entity_poly.type
_entity_poly.pdbx_seq_one_letter_code
_entity_poly.pdbx_strand_id
1 'polypeptide(L)'
;SDVGATKIALGHHADDFIETLLLNLFFSGSLKAMPARLVSDDGQHVVIRPLVYVSEEEAREYTEQAELPVIGCCCPVCGDLSLQRQRMKRLLIDLEREHPGVKQSMLKALGNVGERHLLDRRLNPVAELRRTVAQQLDATASTAAV
;
A
#
# COMPACT_ATOMS: atom_id res chain seq x y z
N SER A 1 -27.16 -1.25 -12.73
CA SER A 1 -26.71 0.09 -12.33
C SER A 1 -27.42 1.12 -13.19
N ASP A 2 -28.32 1.91 -12.61
CA ASP A 2 -29.21 2.84 -13.35
C ASP A 2 -28.49 4.05 -13.98
N VAL A 3 -27.21 4.25 -13.67
CA VAL A 3 -26.40 5.41 -14.13
C VAL A 3 -25.32 5.00 -15.16
N GLY A 4 -25.16 3.71 -15.48
CA GLY A 4 -24.13 3.25 -16.44
C GLY A 4 -22.67 3.47 -16.00
N ALA A 5 -22.42 3.81 -14.74
CA ALA A 5 -21.08 4.03 -14.21
C ALA A 5 -20.28 2.72 -14.14
N THR A 6 -19.01 2.77 -14.57
CA THR A 6 -18.06 1.64 -14.58
C THR A 6 -17.01 1.73 -13.47
N LYS A 7 -16.89 2.89 -12.83
CA LYS A 7 -15.84 3.18 -11.83
C LYS A 7 -16.44 3.85 -10.59
N ILE A 8 -15.89 3.48 -9.44
CA ILE A 8 -16.25 4.05 -8.14
C ILE A 8 -14.99 4.69 -7.56
N ALA A 9 -14.99 6.02 -7.40
CA ALA A 9 -13.87 6.74 -6.83
C ALA A 9 -14.05 6.87 -5.30
N LEU A 10 -13.03 6.48 -4.54
CA LEU A 10 -12.99 6.63 -3.08
C LEU A 10 -11.88 7.60 -2.69
N GLY A 11 -12.19 8.54 -1.79
CA GLY A 11 -11.30 9.62 -1.36
C GLY A 11 -10.17 9.20 -0.39
N HIS A 12 -9.66 7.97 -0.50
CA HIS A 12 -8.56 7.51 0.35
C HIS A 12 -7.26 8.22 -0.04
N HIS A 13 -6.60 8.82 0.93
CA HIS A 13 -5.35 9.57 0.77
C HIS A 13 -4.12 8.72 1.11
N ALA A 14 -2.91 9.26 0.91
CA ALA A 14 -1.65 8.58 1.19
C ALA A 14 -1.56 8.06 2.62
N ASP A 15 -1.95 8.86 3.62
CA ASP A 15 -1.92 8.44 5.02
C ASP A 15 -2.82 7.22 5.29
N ASP A 16 -3.97 7.08 4.63
CA ASP A 16 -4.85 5.91 4.77
C ASP A 16 -4.16 4.62 4.33
N PHE A 17 -3.37 4.69 3.26
CA PHE A 17 -2.60 3.54 2.75
C PHE A 17 -1.54 3.11 3.75
N ILE A 18 -0.85 4.07 4.36
CA ILE A 18 0.19 3.81 5.36
C ILE A 18 -0.44 3.28 6.64
N GLU A 19 -1.55 3.87 7.12
CA GLU A 19 -2.30 3.34 8.27
C GLU A 19 -2.72 1.88 8.03
N THR A 20 -3.23 1.59 6.84
CA THR A 20 -3.66 0.23 6.47
C THR A 20 -2.47 -0.73 6.38
N LEU A 21 -1.32 -0.27 5.87
CA LEU A 21 -0.08 -1.04 5.88
C LEU A 21 0.32 -1.40 7.32
N LEU A 22 0.35 -0.42 8.23
CA LEU A 22 0.72 -0.65 9.62
C LEU A 22 -0.25 -1.57 10.33
N LEU A 23 -1.56 -1.40 10.12
CA LEU A 23 -2.57 -2.30 10.70
C LEU A 23 -2.35 -3.75 10.25
N ASN A 24 -2.15 -3.97 8.96
CA ASN A 24 -1.89 -5.30 8.42
C ASN A 24 -0.55 -5.88 8.91
N LEU A 25 0.47 -5.03 9.05
CA LEU A 25 1.80 -5.44 9.52
C LEU A 25 1.77 -5.86 11.00
N PHE A 26 1.18 -5.04 11.87
CA PHE A 26 1.17 -5.26 13.31
C PHE A 26 0.13 -6.28 13.78
N PHE A 27 -1.05 -6.32 13.16
CA PHE A 27 -2.18 -7.13 13.66
C PHE A 27 -2.55 -8.31 12.77
N SER A 28 -2.22 -8.27 11.48
CA SER A 28 -2.56 -9.35 10.53
C SER A 28 -1.33 -10.12 10.03
N GLY A 29 -0.11 -9.71 10.37
CA GLY A 29 1.13 -10.34 9.92
C GLY A 29 1.32 -10.33 8.40
N SER A 30 0.79 -9.33 7.71
CA SER A 30 0.82 -9.25 6.24
C SER A 30 1.38 -7.92 5.75
N LEU A 31 2.25 -7.98 4.75
CA LEU A 31 2.83 -6.79 4.11
C LEU A 31 1.94 -6.35 2.94
N LYS A 32 0.83 -5.68 3.27
CA LYS A 32 -0.09 -5.13 2.27
C LYS A 32 -0.76 -3.85 2.76
N ALA A 33 -0.96 -2.92 1.85
CA ALA A 33 -1.87 -1.80 2.02
C ALA A 33 -3.21 -2.09 1.33
N MET A 34 -4.00 -1.06 1.06
CA MET A 34 -5.13 -1.14 0.15
C MET A 34 -4.67 -0.98 -1.31
N PRO A 35 -5.32 -1.62 -2.28
CA PRO A 35 -4.96 -1.47 -3.70
C PRO A 35 -5.42 -0.10 -4.25
N ALA A 36 -4.57 0.61 -5.01
CA ALA A 36 -4.98 1.88 -5.65
C ALA A 36 -6.11 1.70 -6.69
N ARG A 37 -6.15 0.52 -7.32
CA ARG A 37 -7.21 0.09 -8.22
C ARG A 37 -7.61 -1.34 -7.88
N LEU A 38 -8.90 -1.58 -7.67
CA LEU A 38 -9.46 -2.89 -7.41
C LEU A 38 -10.61 -3.16 -8.39
N VAL A 39 -10.56 -4.28 -9.09
CA VAL A 39 -11.72 -4.76 -9.86
C VAL A 39 -12.64 -5.46 -8.87
N SER A 40 -13.91 -5.07 -8.84
CA SER A 40 -14.92 -5.72 -8.01
C SER A 40 -15.06 -7.19 -8.41
N ASP A 41 -15.39 -8.06 -7.45
CA ASP A 41 -15.50 -9.51 -7.65
C ASP A 41 -16.53 -9.88 -8.73
N ASP A 42 -17.57 -9.05 -8.90
CA ASP A 42 -18.59 -9.22 -9.94
C ASP A 42 -18.12 -8.76 -11.35
N GLY A 43 -16.91 -8.20 -11.45
CA GLY A 43 -16.32 -7.71 -12.70
C GLY A 43 -16.98 -6.46 -13.30
N GLN A 44 -18.07 -5.97 -12.71
CA GLN A 44 -18.88 -4.87 -13.27
C GLN A 44 -18.35 -3.47 -12.92
N HIS A 45 -17.60 -3.34 -11.83
CA HIS A 45 -17.12 -2.03 -11.35
C HIS A 45 -15.65 -2.08 -10.98
N VAL A 46 -14.97 -0.96 -11.22
CA VAL A 46 -13.58 -0.75 -10.80
C VAL A 46 -13.53 0.32 -9.72
N VAL A 47 -13.06 -0.04 -8.54
CA VAL A 47 -12.77 0.91 -7.46
C VAL A 47 -11.43 1.59 -7.74
N ILE A 48 -11.42 2.91 -7.71
CA ILE A 48 -10.21 3.73 -7.89
C ILE A 48 -10.02 4.65 -6.68
N ARG A 49 -8.76 4.88 -6.31
CA ARG A 49 -8.35 5.77 -5.22
C ARG A 49 -7.40 6.84 -5.79
N PRO A 50 -7.93 7.94 -6.35
CA PRO A 50 -7.12 8.92 -7.08
C PRO A 50 -6.16 9.71 -6.17
N LEU A 51 -6.43 9.77 -4.86
CA LEU A 51 -5.65 10.55 -3.89
C LEU A 51 -4.52 9.75 -3.23
N VAL A 52 -4.13 8.61 -3.79
CA VAL A 52 -3.11 7.70 -3.19
C VAL A 52 -1.76 8.36 -2.93
N TYR A 53 -1.43 9.45 -3.64
CA TYR A 53 -0.18 10.19 -3.48
C TYR A 53 -0.34 11.54 -2.77
N VAL A 54 -1.57 11.90 -2.37
CA VAL A 54 -1.88 13.16 -1.70
C VAL A 54 -1.91 12.91 -0.20
N SER A 55 -1.17 13.69 0.59
CA SER A 55 -1.21 13.62 2.05
C SER A 55 -2.49 14.24 2.63
N GLU A 56 -2.83 13.87 3.86
CA GLU A 56 -3.93 14.51 4.61
C GLU A 56 -3.71 16.03 4.74
N GLU A 57 -2.45 16.45 4.88
CA GLU A 57 -2.08 17.87 4.98
C GLU A 57 -2.32 18.62 3.67
N GLU A 58 -1.82 18.11 2.54
CA GLU A 58 -2.05 18.71 1.22
C GLU A 58 -3.54 18.77 0.87
N ALA A 59 -4.30 17.72 1.20
CA ALA A 59 -5.75 17.71 0.97
C ALA A 59 -6.48 18.78 1.80
N ARG A 60 -6.05 18.98 3.05
CA ARG A 60 -6.60 20.02 3.94
C ARG A 60 -6.26 21.42 3.41
N GLU A 61 -5.01 21.67 3.04
CA GLU A 61 -4.57 22.95 2.47
C GLU A 61 -5.33 23.29 1.19
N TYR A 62 -5.51 22.30 0.29
CA TYR A 62 -6.29 22.50 -0.92
C TYR A 62 -7.74 22.85 -0.63
N THR A 63 -8.34 22.19 0.36
CA THR A 63 -9.73 22.44 0.77
C THR A 63 -9.90 23.87 1.31
N GLU A 64 -8.95 24.35 2.11
CA GLU A 64 -8.94 25.72 2.64
C GLU A 64 -8.77 26.76 1.52
N GLN A 65 -7.85 26.52 0.58
CA GLN A 65 -7.58 27.43 -0.54
C GLN A 65 -8.72 27.49 -1.56
N ALA A 66 -9.38 26.36 -1.80
CA ALA A 66 -10.48 26.25 -2.76
C ALA A 66 -11.85 26.53 -2.12
N GLU A 67 -11.89 26.94 -0.85
CA GLU A 67 -13.11 27.25 -0.09
C GLU A 67 -14.14 26.11 -0.12
N LEU A 68 -13.67 24.86 -0.12
CA LEU A 68 -14.55 23.69 -0.21
C LEU A 68 -15.23 23.44 1.15
N PRO A 69 -16.53 23.08 1.17
CA PRO A 69 -17.23 22.78 2.40
C PRO A 69 -16.70 21.48 3.02
N VAL A 70 -16.11 21.58 4.21
CA VAL A 70 -15.70 20.41 5.00
C VAL A 70 -16.92 19.84 5.73
N ILE A 71 -17.43 18.72 5.24
CA ILE A 71 -18.49 17.97 5.90
C ILE A 71 -17.83 16.99 6.87
N GLY A 72 -17.99 17.23 8.17
CA GLY A 72 -17.55 16.29 9.20
C GLY A 72 -18.27 14.94 9.08
N CYS A 73 -17.58 13.85 9.40
CA CYS A 73 -18.14 12.51 9.35
C CYS A 73 -19.24 12.31 10.40
N CYS A 74 -20.50 12.60 10.06
CA CYS A 74 -21.68 12.29 10.88
C CYS A 74 -22.11 10.80 10.78
N CYS A 75 -21.20 9.91 10.35
CA CYS A 75 -21.49 8.49 10.19
C CYS A 75 -21.18 7.74 11.49
N PRO A 76 -22.12 6.95 12.06
CA PRO A 76 -21.87 6.19 13.29
C PRO A 76 -20.73 5.15 13.16
N VAL A 77 -20.36 4.78 11.92
CA VAL A 77 -19.21 3.90 11.62
C VAL A 77 -17.87 4.66 11.69
N CYS A 78 -17.86 5.98 11.49
CA CYS A 78 -16.68 6.83 11.72
C CYS A 78 -16.45 7.12 13.20
N GLY A 79 -17.46 6.92 14.07
CA GLY A 79 -17.33 7.04 15.52
C GLY A 79 -16.62 5.84 16.17
N ASP A 80 -16.63 4.68 15.50
CA ASP A 80 -15.97 3.46 15.96
C ASP A 80 -14.63 3.27 15.23
N LEU A 81 -13.77 4.30 15.30
CA LEU A 81 -12.37 4.10 14.97
C LEU A 81 -11.83 3.05 15.95
N SER A 82 -11.60 1.83 15.45
CA SER A 82 -11.06 0.76 16.26
C SER A 82 -9.84 1.28 17.03
N LEU A 83 -9.71 0.89 18.30
CA LEU A 83 -8.61 1.28 19.17
C LEU A 83 -7.24 1.10 18.47
N GLN A 84 -7.14 0.11 17.59
CA GLN A 84 -5.96 -0.18 16.76
C GLN A 84 -5.68 0.94 15.75
N ARG A 85 -6.69 1.42 15.01
CA ARG A 85 -6.51 2.51 14.03
C ARG A 85 -6.07 3.81 14.70
N GLN A 86 -6.69 4.16 15.84
CA GLN A 86 -6.29 5.35 16.60
C GLN A 86 -4.84 5.25 17.10
N ARG A 87 -4.42 4.06 17.57
CA ARG A 87 -3.03 3.80 17.97
C ARG A 87 -2.06 3.96 16.81
N MET A 88 -2.39 3.43 15.62
CA MET A 88 -1.54 3.57 14.43
C MET A 88 -1.44 5.01 13.94
N LYS A 89 -2.55 5.77 13.97
CA LYS A 89 -2.52 7.20 13.63
C LYS A 89 -1.61 7.99 14.57
N ARG A 90 -1.68 7.72 15.88
CA ARG A 90 -0.76 8.34 16.85
C ARG A 90 0.69 7.97 16.60
N LEU A 91 0.98 6.68 16.38
CA LEU A 91 2.32 6.20 16.05
C LEU A 91 2.87 6.90 14.80
N LEU A 92 2.06 7.08 13.76
CA LEU A 92 2.47 7.78 12.53
C LEU A 92 2.78 9.26 12.78
N ILE A 93 2.00 9.94 13.62
CA ILE A 93 2.27 11.33 14.00
C ILE A 93 3.61 11.44 14.73
N ASP A 94 3.87 10.53 15.66
CA ASP A 94 5.12 10.55 16.43
C ASP A 94 6.33 10.23 15.54
N LEU A 95 6.22 9.22 14.66
CA LEU A 95 7.27 8.88 13.69
C LEU A 95 7.56 10.02 12.71
N GLU A 96 6.54 10.72 12.22
CA GLU A 96 6.73 11.86 11.31
C GLU A 96 7.41 13.04 12.01
N ARG A 97 7.17 13.24 13.32
CA ARG A 97 7.86 14.25 14.13
C ARG A 97 9.33 13.90 14.36
N GLU A 98 9.62 12.63 14.63
CA GLU A 98 10.99 12.15 14.85
C GLU A 98 11.79 12.08 13.53
N HIS A 99 11.12 11.69 12.44
CA HIS A 99 11.71 11.48 11.13
C HIS A 99 10.83 12.10 10.03
N PRO A 100 10.99 13.40 9.74
CA PRO A 100 10.27 14.06 8.66
C PRO A 100 10.44 13.33 7.32
N GLY A 101 9.33 13.06 6.62
CA GLY A 101 9.31 12.31 5.37
C GLY A 101 9.21 10.79 5.51
N VAL A 102 9.08 10.26 6.74
CA VAL A 102 8.91 8.82 6.95
C VAL A 102 7.65 8.30 6.27
N LYS A 103 6.54 9.06 6.27
CA LYS A 103 5.31 8.68 5.55
C LYS A 103 5.57 8.49 4.05
N GLN A 104 6.29 9.41 3.43
CA GLN A 104 6.63 9.34 2.01
C GLN A 104 7.56 8.15 1.72
N SER A 105 8.50 7.88 2.62
CA SER A 105 9.38 6.70 2.55
C SER A 105 8.57 5.39 2.62
N MET A 106 7.60 5.30 3.54
CA MET A 106 6.70 4.15 3.66
C MET A 106 5.83 3.97 2.42
N LEU A 107 5.27 5.05 1.89
CA LEU A 107 4.47 5.01 0.66
C LEU A 107 5.32 4.53 -0.53
N LYS A 108 6.55 5.04 -0.67
CA LYS A 108 7.48 4.60 -1.71
C LYS A 108 7.85 3.13 -1.57
N ALA A 109 7.99 2.63 -0.33
CA ALA A 109 8.29 1.23 -0.06
C ALA A 109 7.20 0.27 -0.57
N LEU A 110 5.93 0.70 -0.59
CA LEU A 110 4.83 -0.11 -1.16
C LEU A 110 4.99 -0.38 -2.66
N GLY A 111 5.65 0.53 -3.40
CA GLY A 111 5.95 0.37 -4.82
C GLY A 111 7.36 -0.16 -5.12
N ASN A 112 8.24 -0.26 -4.11
CA ASN A 112 9.65 -0.63 -4.28
C ASN A 112 9.98 -1.89 -3.47
N VAL A 113 9.47 -3.03 -3.93
CA VAL A 113 9.60 -4.31 -3.23
C VAL A 113 10.76 -5.12 -3.80
N GLY A 114 11.76 -5.39 -2.96
CA GLY A 114 12.83 -6.33 -3.28
C GLY A 114 12.38 -7.77 -3.07
N GLU A 115 11.74 -8.39 -4.08
CA GLU A 115 11.15 -9.74 -4.00
C GLU A 115 12.11 -10.80 -3.40
N ARG A 116 13.39 -10.76 -3.81
CA ARG A 116 14.44 -11.69 -3.33
C ARG A 116 14.84 -11.49 -1.87
N HIS A 117 14.45 -10.38 -1.26
CA HIS A 117 14.67 -10.09 0.16
C HIS A 117 13.46 -10.46 1.02
N LEU A 118 12.35 -10.89 0.40
CA LEU A 118 11.18 -11.37 1.12
C LEU A 118 11.32 -12.85 1.49
N LEU A 119 10.63 -13.22 2.57
CA LEU A 119 10.52 -14.60 3.06
C LEU A 119 9.46 -15.42 2.29
N ASP A 120 8.71 -14.81 1.39
CA ASP A 120 7.72 -15.50 0.57
C ASP A 120 8.41 -16.35 -0.50
N ARG A 121 8.33 -17.67 -0.38
CA ARG A 121 8.95 -18.62 -1.32
C ARG A 121 8.38 -18.53 -2.74
N ARG A 122 7.18 -17.96 -2.91
CA ARG A 122 6.59 -17.72 -4.23
C ARG A 122 7.27 -16.57 -4.96
N LEU A 123 7.75 -15.57 -4.21
CA LEU A 123 8.49 -14.41 -4.73
C LEU A 123 10.01 -14.64 -4.68
N ASN A 124 10.49 -15.50 -3.79
CA ASN A 124 11.90 -15.86 -3.62
C ASN A 124 12.12 -17.39 -3.63
N PRO A 125 12.05 -18.05 -4.80
CA PRO A 125 12.17 -19.50 -4.91
C PRO A 125 13.65 -19.95 -4.86
N VAL A 126 14.27 -19.87 -3.69
CA VAL A 126 15.71 -20.15 -3.48
C VAL A 126 16.15 -21.52 -4.03
N ALA A 127 15.30 -22.54 -3.91
CA ALA A 127 15.60 -23.90 -4.39
C ALA A 127 15.67 -23.99 -5.93
N GLU A 128 14.87 -23.21 -6.65
CA GLU A 128 14.92 -23.12 -8.11
C GLU A 128 16.13 -22.33 -8.56
N LEU A 129 16.36 -21.17 -7.94
CA LEU A 129 17.53 -20.33 -8.20
C LEU A 129 18.85 -21.11 -8.03
N ARG A 130 18.95 -21.92 -6.96
CA ARG A 130 20.11 -22.80 -6.73
C ARG A 130 20.30 -23.84 -7.83
N ARG A 131 19.22 -24.47 -8.30
CA ARG A 131 19.28 -25.44 -9.40
C ARG A 131 19.74 -24.80 -10.70
N THR A 132 19.23 -23.61 -11.02
CA THR A 132 19.66 -22.85 -12.20
C THR A 132 21.15 -22.50 -12.14
N VAL A 133 21.64 -22.05 -10.99
CA VAL A 133 23.06 -21.72 -10.82
C VAL A 133 23.94 -22.97 -10.98
N ALA A 134 23.55 -24.11 -10.39
CA ALA A 134 24.29 -25.37 -10.56
C ALA A 134 24.38 -25.79 -12.04
N GLN A 135 23.25 -25.75 -12.76
CA GLN A 135 23.22 -26.08 -14.20
C GLN A 135 24.09 -25.15 -15.06
N GLN A 136 24.15 -23.86 -14.72
CA GLN A 136 24.99 -22.89 -15.42
C GLN A 136 26.48 -23.15 -15.19
N LEU A 137 26.87 -23.52 -13.97
CA LEU A 137 28.25 -23.87 -13.63
C LEU A 137 28.70 -25.14 -14.35
N ASP A 138 27.84 -26.17 -14.39
CA ASP A 138 28.13 -27.42 -15.10
C ASP A 138 28.30 -27.18 -16.62
N ALA A 139 27.44 -26.34 -17.21
CA ALA A 139 27.51 -26.00 -18.62
C ALA A 139 28.78 -25.19 -18.99
N THR A 140 29.21 -24.27 -18.13
CA THR A 140 30.45 -23.49 -18.34
C THR A 140 31.71 -24.33 -18.14
N ALA A 141 31.70 -25.28 -17.21
CA ALA A 141 32.80 -26.23 -17.05
C ALA A 141 32.96 -27.13 -18.29
N SER A 142 31.86 -27.53 -18.93
CA SER A 142 31.89 -28.36 -20.13
C SER A 142 32.34 -27.63 -21.39
N THR A 143 32.08 -26.32 -21.53
CA THR A 143 32.55 -25.52 -22.68
C THR A 143 33.98 -25.03 -22.54
N ALA A 144 34.50 -24.86 -21.31
CA ALA A 144 35.91 -24.54 -21.08
C ALA A 144 36.85 -25.75 -21.28
N ALA A 145 36.31 -26.96 -21.37
CA ALA A 145 37.05 -28.20 -21.58
C ALA A 145 37.17 -28.63 -23.06
N VAL A 146 36.68 -27.81 -24.00
CA VAL A 146 36.76 -27.99 -25.46
C VAL A 146 37.59 -26.86 -26.05
#